data_AF-A0A1X2EQI5-F1
#
_entry.id   AF-A0A1X2EQI5-F1
#
_cell.length_a   1.000
_cell.length_b   1.000
_cell.length_c   1.000
_cell.angle_alpha   90.00
_cell.angle_beta   90.00
_cell.angle_gamma   90.00
#
_symmetry.space_group_name_H-M   'P 1'
#
loop_
_entity.id
_entity.type
_entity.pdbx_description
1 polymer ?
#
loop_
_entity_poly.entity_id
_entity_poly.type
_entity_poly.pdbx_seq_one_letter_code
_entity_poly.pdbx_strand_id
1 'polypeptide(L)'
;MTLGFDVHSAQVDGRTNPLLRPPTGHSTAAAPPAPRPPSAVPPQSRPAPVTDLTKVSIYLDEPTDTFLETVRTAARFAKPRVDATRSAVVRLALNRLAEQLHPTDLIAELQRNAANHTGPGRKRG
;
A
#
# COMPACT_ATOMS: atom_id res chain seq x y z
N MET A 1 7.46 -37.42 34.30
CA MET A 1 6.36 -36.76 33.59
C MET A 1 6.38 -37.21 32.13
N THR A 2 5.67 -38.31 31.87
CA THR A 2 4.87 -38.75 30.69
C THR A 2 4.44 -37.56 29.78
N LEU A 3 4.39 -37.54 28.43
CA LEU A 3 4.32 -38.47 27.27
C LEU A 3 5.20 -37.90 26.12
N GLY A 4 5.64 -38.56 25.04
CA GLY A 4 5.32 -39.81 24.30
C GLY A 4 5.63 -39.50 22.80
N PHE A 5 6.64 -40.10 22.14
CA PHE A 5 6.59 -41.32 21.29
C PHE A 5 5.41 -41.35 20.31
N ASP A 6 5.49 -41.75 19.04
CA ASP A 6 6.51 -42.30 18.14
C ASP A 6 5.86 -42.34 16.73
N VAL A 7 6.65 -42.34 15.67
CA VAL A 7 6.20 -42.59 14.29
C VAL A 7 6.54 -44.05 13.94
N HIS A 8 5.55 -44.92 13.68
CA HIS A 8 5.56 -45.89 12.55
C HIS A 8 4.33 -46.82 12.51
N SER A 9 3.77 -46.94 11.29
CA SER A 9 3.28 -48.13 10.59
C SER A 9 2.45 -49.22 11.29
N ALA A 10 1.27 -49.49 10.71
CA ALA A 10 0.82 -50.85 10.42
C ALA A 10 -0.20 -50.88 9.27
N GLN A 11 0.18 -51.61 8.22
CA GLN A 11 -0.64 -52.03 7.09
C GLN A 11 -1.32 -53.36 7.42
N VAL A 12 -2.56 -53.58 6.94
CA VAL A 12 -3.10 -54.93 6.70
C VAL A 12 -4.01 -54.93 5.47
N ASP A 13 -3.52 -55.60 4.43
CA ASP A 13 -4.25 -56.11 3.26
C ASP A 13 -5.30 -57.17 3.65
N GLY A 14 -6.42 -57.23 2.93
CA GLY A 14 -7.41 -58.30 3.09
C GLY A 14 -8.32 -58.44 1.87
N ARG A 15 -8.03 -59.44 1.04
CA ARG A 15 -8.65 -59.78 -0.24
C ARG A 15 -10.07 -60.38 -0.11
N THR A 16 -10.74 -60.50 -1.27
CA THR A 16 -11.88 -61.39 -1.65
C THR A 16 -13.28 -60.83 -1.33
N ASN A 17 -14.34 -60.95 -2.14
CA ASN A 17 -14.65 -61.55 -3.44
C ASN A 17 -15.99 -60.89 -3.94
N PRO A 18 -16.59 -61.23 -5.11
CA PRO A 18 -17.20 -60.26 -6.01
C PRO A 18 -18.72 -60.49 -6.12
N LEU A 19 -19.34 -59.94 -7.18
CA LEU A 19 -20.71 -60.15 -7.66
C LEU A 19 -21.76 -59.16 -7.12
N LEU A 20 -22.01 -58.11 -7.91
CA LEU A 20 -23.24 -58.07 -8.71
C LEU A 20 -23.07 -57.14 -9.93
N ARG A 21 -23.52 -57.62 -11.07
CA ARG A 21 -23.44 -57.02 -12.41
C ARG A 21 -24.66 -56.11 -12.72
N PRO A 22 -24.67 -55.37 -13.85
CA PRO A 22 -25.31 -54.05 -14.05
C PRO A 22 -26.66 -54.14 -14.84
N PRO A 23 -27.05 -53.17 -15.72
CA PRO A 23 -27.57 -51.80 -15.50
C PRO A 23 -28.98 -51.60 -16.11
N THR A 24 -29.85 -50.74 -15.59
CA THR A 24 -30.99 -50.21 -16.39
C THR A 24 -31.67 -48.99 -15.74
N GLY A 25 -31.79 -47.92 -16.53
CA GLY A 25 -32.74 -46.81 -16.35
C GLY A 25 -32.41 -45.87 -15.18
N HIS A 26 -32.38 -44.55 -15.31
CA HIS A 26 -33.15 -43.69 -16.20
C HIS A 26 -32.33 -42.45 -16.56
N SER A 27 -32.36 -42.12 -17.85
CA SER A 27 -32.00 -40.80 -18.36
C SER A 27 -32.77 -39.73 -17.60
N THR A 28 -32.08 -38.81 -16.91
CA THR A 28 -32.64 -37.51 -16.57
C THR A 28 -31.61 -36.43 -16.90
N ALA A 29 -32.11 -35.48 -17.68
CA ALA A 29 -31.47 -34.35 -18.31
C ALA A 29 -30.32 -33.65 -17.56
N ALA A 30 -29.33 -33.20 -18.34
CA ALA A 30 -28.32 -32.23 -17.95
C ALA A 30 -28.97 -30.92 -17.45
N ALA A 31 -28.53 -30.46 -16.28
CA ALA A 31 -28.80 -29.11 -15.79
C ALA A 31 -27.61 -28.18 -16.14
N PRO A 32 -27.83 -27.00 -16.73
CA PRO A 32 -26.77 -26.06 -17.03
C PRO A 32 -26.19 -25.45 -15.73
N PRO A 33 -24.89 -25.07 -15.71
CA PRO A 33 -24.30 -24.40 -14.56
C PRO A 33 -24.94 -23.01 -14.37
N ALA A 34 -25.33 -22.71 -13.13
CA ALA A 34 -25.89 -21.43 -12.75
C ALA A 34 -24.89 -20.28 -13.03
N PRO A 35 -25.37 -19.10 -13.50
CA PRO A 35 -24.51 -17.95 -13.72
C PRO A 35 -23.96 -17.43 -12.39
N ARG A 36 -22.63 -17.30 -12.29
CA ARG A 36 -21.95 -16.65 -11.15
C ARG A 36 -22.33 -15.16 -11.14
N PRO A 37 -22.63 -14.57 -9.98
CA PRO A 37 -22.87 -13.14 -9.89
C PRO A 37 -21.59 -12.38 -10.29
N PRO A 38 -21.72 -11.23 -10.98
CA PRO A 38 -20.56 -10.40 -11.31
C PRO A 38 -19.89 -9.92 -10.01
N SER A 39 -18.57 -10.09 -9.92
CA SER A 39 -17.75 -9.56 -8.84
C SER A 39 -18.05 -8.07 -8.68
N ALA A 40 -18.47 -7.67 -7.47
CA ALA A 40 -18.70 -6.28 -7.13
C ALA A 40 -17.41 -5.48 -7.35
N VAL A 41 -17.47 -4.53 -8.28
CA VAL A 41 -16.37 -3.60 -8.55
C VAL A 41 -16.18 -2.75 -7.30
N PRO A 42 -14.98 -2.68 -6.69
CA PRO A 42 -14.75 -1.83 -5.53
C PRO A 42 -15.08 -0.38 -5.88
N PRO A 43 -15.67 0.39 -4.95
CA PRO A 43 -16.03 1.78 -5.20
C PRO A 43 -14.78 2.57 -5.58
N GLN A 44 -14.79 3.18 -6.75
CA GLN A 44 -13.74 4.10 -7.16
C GLN A 44 -13.75 5.28 -6.18
N SER A 45 -12.65 5.46 -5.44
CA SER A 45 -12.46 6.61 -4.55
C SER A 45 -12.68 7.90 -5.32
N ARG A 46 -13.77 8.60 -5.00
CA ARG A 46 -14.14 9.88 -5.62
C ARG A 46 -12.96 10.85 -5.48
N PRO A 47 -12.52 11.52 -6.56
CA PRO A 47 -11.45 12.51 -6.45
C PRO A 47 -11.88 13.61 -5.48
N ALA A 48 -11.00 13.90 -4.52
CA ALA A 48 -11.20 14.99 -3.56
C ALA A 48 -11.41 16.31 -4.30
N PRO A 49 -12.20 17.25 -3.74
CA PRO A 49 -12.41 18.56 -4.35
C PRO A 49 -11.07 19.22 -4.68
N VAL A 50 -10.94 19.67 -5.92
CA VAL A 50 -9.77 20.41 -6.39
C VAL A 50 -9.82 21.80 -5.77
N THR A 51 -9.08 21.99 -4.68
CA THR A 51 -8.76 23.34 -4.19
C THR A 51 -7.92 24.05 -5.24
N ASP A 52 -8.12 25.35 -5.42
CA ASP A 52 -7.31 26.13 -6.35
C ASP A 52 -5.85 26.19 -5.86
N LEU A 53 -4.93 25.70 -6.69
CA LEU A 53 -3.50 25.72 -6.37
C LEU A 53 -2.90 27.06 -6.78
N THR A 54 -2.25 27.73 -5.81
CA THR A 54 -1.38 28.87 -6.11
C THR A 54 0.01 28.37 -6.56
N LYS A 55 0.53 28.94 -7.64
CA LYS A 55 1.89 28.63 -8.13
C LYS A 55 2.94 29.33 -7.26
N VAL A 56 3.88 28.57 -6.71
CA VAL A 56 4.98 29.07 -5.88
C VAL A 56 6.30 28.50 -6.40
N SER A 57 7.35 29.33 -6.38
CA SER A 57 8.73 28.93 -6.66
C SER A 57 9.47 28.75 -5.33
N ILE A 58 10.09 27.60 -5.12
CA ILE A 58 10.90 27.29 -3.92
C ILE A 58 12.29 26.80 -4.36
N TYR A 59 13.29 27.07 -3.54
CA TYR A 59 14.63 26.53 -3.73
C TYR A 59 14.76 25.25 -2.91
N LEU A 60 15.22 24.19 -3.57
CA LEU A 60 15.55 22.91 -2.96
C LEU A 60 17.02 22.65 -3.21
N ASP A 61 17.68 21.99 -2.28
CA ASP A 61 19.00 21.44 -2.50
C ASP A 61 18.92 20.19 -3.39
N GLU A 62 20.05 19.89 -4.04
CA GLU A 62 20.20 18.74 -4.96
C GLU A 62 19.70 17.40 -4.38
N PRO A 63 20.03 17.01 -3.12
CA PRO A 63 19.56 15.73 -2.59
C PRO A 63 18.04 15.70 -2.41
N THR A 64 17.41 16.83 -2.06
CA THR A 64 15.94 16.90 -1.96
C THR A 64 15.28 16.81 -3.33
N ASP A 65 15.82 17.47 -4.37
CA ASP A 65 15.27 17.33 -5.73
C ASP A 65 15.40 15.88 -6.24
N THR A 66 16.55 15.25 -6.01
CA THR A 66 16.82 13.84 -6.35
C THR A 66 15.84 12.90 -5.65
N PHE A 67 15.53 13.15 -4.38
CA PHE A 67 14.53 12.39 -3.64
C PHE A 67 13.14 12.51 -4.28
N LEU A 68 12.72 13.71 -4.67
CA LEU A 68 11.42 13.91 -5.32
C LEU A 68 11.32 13.15 -6.65
N GLU A 69 12.38 13.13 -7.46
CA GLU A 69 12.41 12.33 -8.70
C GLU A 69 12.40 10.82 -8.44
N THR A 70 13.08 10.37 -7.39
CA THR A 70 13.09 8.96 -6.99
C THR A 70 11.68 8.51 -6.61
N VAL A 71 10.97 9.30 -5.79
CA VAL A 71 9.58 9.04 -5.41
C VAL A 71 8.67 9.01 -6.62
N ARG A 72 8.80 9.99 -7.52
CA ARG A 72 8.02 10.04 -8.76
C ARG A 72 8.24 8.81 -9.63
N THR A 73 9.48 8.34 -9.73
CA THR A 73 9.82 7.13 -10.49
C THR A 73 9.22 5.90 -9.84
N ALA A 74 9.37 5.73 -8.52
CA ALA A 74 8.82 4.60 -7.79
C ALA A 74 7.27 4.53 -7.89
N ALA A 75 6.59 5.67 -7.81
CA ALA A 75 5.13 5.75 -7.88
C ALA A 75 4.56 5.22 -9.21
N ARG A 76 5.32 5.28 -10.31
CA ARG A 76 4.90 4.74 -11.61
C ARG A 76 4.73 3.23 -11.61
N PHE A 77 5.46 2.54 -10.73
CA PHE A 77 5.46 1.08 -10.58
C PHE A 77 4.57 0.61 -9.41
N ALA A 78 4.08 1.53 -8.57
CA ALA A 78 3.19 1.22 -7.47
C ALA A 78 1.80 0.74 -7.94
N LYS A 79 1.14 -0.07 -7.11
CA LYS A 79 -0.23 -0.57 -7.32
C LYS A 79 -1.06 -0.31 -6.05
N PRO A 80 -2.10 0.54 -6.10
CA PRO A 80 -2.56 1.32 -7.26
C PRO A 80 -1.54 2.38 -7.70
N ARG A 81 -1.58 2.76 -8.98
CA ARG A 81 -0.69 3.81 -9.53
C ARG A 81 -1.09 5.16 -8.94
N VAL A 82 -0.11 5.93 -8.48
CA VAL A 82 -0.33 7.26 -7.89
C VAL A 82 0.38 8.30 -8.74
N ASP A 83 -0.30 9.41 -9.05
CA ASP A 83 0.32 10.55 -9.73
C ASP A 83 1.14 11.40 -8.74
N ALA A 84 2.32 10.89 -8.37
CA ALA A 84 3.24 11.52 -7.44
C ALA A 84 4.11 12.58 -8.13
N THR A 85 3.46 13.64 -8.65
CA THR A 85 4.18 14.84 -9.11
C THR A 85 4.96 15.48 -7.96
N ARG A 86 6.03 16.24 -8.26
CA ARG A 86 6.84 16.94 -7.23
C ARG A 86 5.96 17.77 -6.28
N SER A 87 5.02 18.53 -6.83
CA SER A 87 4.09 19.36 -6.05
C SER A 87 3.09 18.54 -5.23
N ALA A 88 2.70 17.33 -5.66
CA ALA A 88 1.88 16.44 -4.85
C ALA A 88 2.65 15.93 -3.63
N VAL A 89 3.91 15.54 -3.81
CA VAL A 89 4.76 15.07 -2.70
C VAL A 89 5.04 16.20 -1.72
N VAL A 90 5.37 17.40 -2.20
CA VAL A 90 5.61 18.57 -1.33
C VAL A 90 4.35 18.93 -0.54
N ARG A 91 3.17 18.96 -1.18
CA ARG A 91 1.91 19.22 -0.47
C ARG A 91 1.62 18.17 0.60
N LEU A 92 1.84 16.90 0.31
CA LEU A 92 1.67 15.82 1.29
C LEU A 92 2.60 16.02 2.50
N ALA A 93 3.86 16.37 2.25
CA ALA A 93 4.83 16.63 3.32
C ALA A 93 4.43 17.84 4.17
N LEU A 94 3.99 18.93 3.56
CA LEU A 94 3.54 20.13 4.27
C LEU A 94 2.26 19.88 5.08
N ASN A 95 1.31 19.11 4.54
CA ASN A 95 0.10 18.73 5.29
C ASN A 95 0.46 17.89 6.52
N ARG A 96 1.35 16.90 6.36
CA ARG A 96 1.84 16.10 7.51
C ARG A 96 2.58 16.95 8.53
N LEU A 97 3.41 17.90 8.07
CA LEU A 97 4.11 18.82 8.95
C LEU A 97 3.14 19.67 9.78
N ALA A 98 2.07 20.16 9.14
CA ALA A 98 1.02 20.94 9.81
C ALA A 98 0.19 20.11 10.80
N GLU A 99 0.01 18.81 10.55
CA GLU A 99 -0.61 17.89 11.50
C GLU A 99 0.28 17.58 12.71
N GLN A 100 1.60 17.65 12.54
CA GLN A 100 2.57 17.25 13.55
C GLN A 100 3.05 18.39 14.44
N LEU A 101 3.14 19.62 13.92
CA LEU A 101 3.76 20.75 14.63
C LEU A 101 2.85 21.97 14.68
N HIS A 102 2.80 22.60 15.86
CA HIS A 102 2.20 23.92 15.99
C HIS A 102 3.13 24.96 15.34
N PRO A 103 2.59 26.05 14.74
CA PRO A 103 3.41 27.10 14.13
C PRO A 103 4.50 27.66 15.06
N THR A 104 4.21 27.78 16.35
CA THR A 104 5.18 28.25 17.35
C THR A 104 6.40 27.33 17.48
N ASP A 105 6.19 26.02 17.41
CA ASP A 105 7.28 25.04 17.53
C ASP A 105 8.16 25.04 16.28
N LEU A 106 7.55 25.19 15.11
CA LEU A 106 8.27 25.37 13.83
C LEU A 106 9.15 26.62 13.87
N ILE A 107 8.62 27.75 14.33
CA ILE A 107 9.39 29.00 14.45
C ILE A 107 10.57 28.80 15.42
N ALA A 108 10.34 28.17 16.56
CA ALA A 108 11.39 27.90 17.54
C ALA A 108 12.48 26.98 16.97
N GLU A 109 12.12 25.99 16.17
CA GLU A 109 13.07 25.11 15.49
C GLU A 109 13.90 25.83 14.42
N LEU A 110 13.24 26.66 13.59
CA LEU A 110 13.93 27.48 12.61
C LEU A 110 14.92 28.44 13.27
N GLN A 111 14.56 29.04 14.40
CA GLN A 111 15.47 29.88 15.18
C GLN A 111 16.67 29.10 15.71
N ARG A 112 16.47 27.88 16.22
CA ARG A 112 17.58 27.00 16.67
C ARG A 112 18.52 26.63 15.52
N ASN A 113 17.98 26.24 14.35
CA ASN A 113 18.80 25.92 13.19
C ASN A 113 19.54 27.15 12.65
N ALA A 114 18.89 28.31 12.62
CA ALA A 114 19.55 29.56 12.26
C ALA A 114 20.68 29.91 13.23
N ALA A 115 20.53 29.67 14.54
CA ALA A 115 21.59 29.86 15.52
C ALA A 115 22.80 28.95 15.27
N ASN A 116 22.58 27.72 14.77
CA ASN A 116 23.64 26.79 14.40
C ASN A 116 24.35 27.16 13.09
N HIS A 117 23.68 27.91 12.20
CA HIS A 117 24.23 28.39 10.93
C HIS A 117 24.72 29.84 10.99
N THR A 118 24.38 30.59 12.04
CA THR A 118 24.83 31.96 12.26
C THR A 118 26.18 31.96 12.97
N GLY A 119 27.24 31.69 12.22
CA GLY A 119 28.57 32.22 12.57
C GLY A 119 28.52 33.76 12.64
N PRO A 120 29.38 34.41 13.43
CA PRO A 120 29.31 35.86 13.67
C PRO A 120 29.62 36.63 12.38
N GLY A 121 28.60 37.05 11.65
CA GLY A 121 28.83 37.78 10.40
C GLY A 121 27.66 37.86 9.44
N ARG A 122 26.55 38.47 9.84
CA ARG A 122 25.70 39.21 8.88
C ARG A 122 24.98 40.35 9.57
N LYS A 123 25.74 41.38 9.91
CA LYS A 123 25.21 42.73 10.14
C LYS A 123 24.59 43.18 8.80
N ARG A 124 23.27 43.11 8.68
CA ARG A 124 22.56 43.76 7.56
C ARG A 124 22.42 45.24 7.94
N GLY A 125 23.44 46.00 7.56
CA GLY A 125 23.29 47.45 7.34
C GLY A 125 22.53 47.71 6.04
#